data_AF-A0A9J6AP48-F1
#
_entry.id   AF-A0A9J6AP48-F1
#
_cell.length_a   1.000
_cell.length_b   1.000
_cell.length_c   1.000
_cell.angle_alpha   90.00
_cell.angle_beta   90.00
_cell.angle_gamma   90.00
#
_symmetry.space_group_name_H-M   'P 1'
#
loop_
_entity.id
_entity.type
_entity.pdbx_description
1 polymer ?
#
loop_
_entity_poly.entity_id
_entity_poly.type
_entity_poly.pdbx_seq_one_letter_code
_entity_poly.pdbx_strand_id
1 'polypeptide(L)'
;MEWSTPTQQGEIPSPRAGHAGVTVGENWFITGGGNNKSGVSETVVLNMSTLGWSTVTIVQGRVPLASEGLSLVLCSYNGEDILVSFGGYNGRYSNEVNVLKPSHRSTLQSMETPVPDSVSAMQNATNATRDLESDVATVQEGKIREIVVDNIESEPMVNKVEETSERLLAALKAEKEDLESSLSKEKLQTLQLKQDLTDAETRNTDLYKELQSVRGQLASEQSRCFKLEVDVAELRQKLQTLESLKKELELLQRQKAASEQALNERRRQSSGGVWGWIAGTPPNQQDDA
;
A
#
# COMPACT_ATOMS: atom_id res chain seq x y z
N MET A 1 23.63 -0.01 -25.99
CA MET A 1 22.33 0.29 -25.32
C MET A 1 22.63 1.24 -24.19
N GLU A 2 22.00 2.40 -24.18
CA GLU A 2 22.16 3.43 -23.14
C GLU A 2 20.80 3.84 -22.59
N TRP A 3 20.75 4.22 -21.33
CA TRP A 3 19.55 4.77 -20.70
C TRP A 3 19.55 6.29 -20.87
N SER A 4 18.39 6.86 -21.18
CA SER A 4 18.19 8.30 -21.33
C SER A 4 16.93 8.77 -20.62
N THR A 5 16.88 10.05 -20.24
CA THR A 5 15.70 10.69 -19.66
C THR A 5 15.15 11.72 -20.65
N PRO A 6 14.22 11.34 -21.53
CA PRO A 6 13.73 12.26 -22.54
C PRO A 6 12.74 13.26 -21.92
N THR A 7 12.63 14.44 -22.55
CA THR A 7 11.64 15.44 -22.18
C THR A 7 10.23 14.92 -22.47
N GLN A 8 9.35 15.04 -21.48
CA GLN A 8 7.96 14.62 -21.55
C GLN A 8 7.06 15.85 -21.55
N GLN A 9 5.88 15.74 -22.13
CA GLN A 9 4.92 16.83 -22.25
C GLN A 9 3.49 16.36 -21.93
N GLY A 10 2.56 17.29 -21.75
CA GLY A 10 1.16 16.99 -21.44
C GLY A 10 0.89 16.78 -19.94
N GLU A 11 -0.13 15.99 -19.63
CA GLU A 11 -0.60 15.74 -18.27
C GLU A 11 0.28 14.68 -17.58
N ILE A 12 1.47 15.09 -17.13
CA ILE A 12 2.44 14.18 -16.52
C ILE A 12 1.82 13.54 -15.25
N PRO A 13 1.71 12.20 -15.19
CA PRO A 13 1.07 11.52 -14.06
C PRO A 13 1.87 11.70 -12.77
N SER A 14 1.17 11.63 -11.64
CA SER A 14 1.84 11.61 -10.33
C SER A 14 2.72 10.35 -10.17
N PRO A 15 3.86 10.45 -9.44
CA PRO A 15 4.70 9.30 -9.12
C PRO A 15 3.89 8.16 -8.48
N ARG A 16 4.09 6.94 -8.95
CA ARG A 16 3.33 5.76 -8.49
C ARG A 16 4.15 4.48 -8.55
N ALA A 17 3.81 3.52 -7.68
CA ALA A 17 4.33 2.15 -7.70
C ALA A 17 3.19 1.13 -7.81
N GLY A 18 3.51 -0.10 -8.22
CA GLY A 18 2.52 -1.18 -8.33
C GLY A 18 1.45 -0.94 -9.42
N HIS A 19 1.70 -0.05 -10.38
CA HIS A 19 0.82 0.14 -11.53
C HIS A 19 0.98 -1.01 -12.52
N ALA A 20 -0.02 -1.20 -13.38
CA ALA A 20 0.10 -2.07 -14.53
C ALA A 20 0.07 -1.26 -15.81
N GLY A 21 0.77 -1.72 -16.84
CA GLY A 21 0.76 -1.06 -18.13
C GLY A 21 0.76 -2.04 -19.30
N VAL A 22 0.17 -1.59 -20.41
CA VAL A 22 0.07 -2.35 -21.66
C VAL A 22 0.20 -1.42 -22.85
N THR A 23 0.88 -1.89 -23.90
CA THR A 23 1.09 -1.11 -25.13
C THR A 23 0.08 -1.50 -26.20
N VAL A 24 -0.55 -0.51 -26.83
CA VAL A 24 -1.40 -0.66 -28.01
C VAL A 24 -0.92 0.30 -29.08
N GLY A 25 -0.30 -0.23 -30.14
CA GLY A 25 0.40 0.60 -31.12
C GLY A 25 1.49 1.46 -30.46
N GLU A 26 1.44 2.77 -30.70
CA GLU A 26 2.39 3.75 -30.14
C GLU A 26 2.02 4.25 -28.74
N ASN A 27 0.92 3.75 -28.17
CA ASN A 27 0.37 4.23 -26.91
C ASN A 27 0.65 3.23 -25.79
N TRP A 28 1.26 3.70 -24.71
CA TRP A 28 1.45 2.92 -23.49
C TRP A 28 0.43 3.35 -22.44
N PHE A 29 -0.56 2.47 -22.20
CA PHE A 29 -1.60 2.67 -21.21
C PHE A 29 -1.09 2.22 -19.84
N ILE A 30 -1.36 3.00 -18.81
CA ILE A 30 -0.98 2.72 -17.42
C ILE A 30 -2.20 2.92 -16.53
N THR A 31 -2.51 1.93 -15.69
CA THR A 31 -3.65 1.98 -14.77
C THR A 31 -3.25 1.56 -13.37
N GLY A 32 -3.96 2.12 -12.38
CA GLY A 32 -3.77 1.86 -10.96
C GLY A 32 -2.42 2.31 -10.42
N GLY A 33 -1.95 1.56 -9.43
CA GLY A 33 -0.79 1.88 -8.60
C GLY A 33 -1.14 2.77 -7.39
N GLY A 34 -0.13 3.09 -6.59
CA GLY A 34 -0.24 3.90 -5.39
C GLY A 34 0.79 5.02 -5.36
N ASN A 35 0.41 6.20 -4.84
CA ASN A 35 1.23 7.41 -4.80
C ASN A 35 1.70 7.78 -3.37
N ASN A 36 1.88 6.79 -2.50
CA ASN A 36 2.14 6.91 -1.05
C ASN A 36 1.02 7.55 -0.21
N LYS A 37 -0.09 8.01 -0.83
CA LYS A 37 -1.26 8.57 -0.12
C LYS A 37 -2.50 7.71 -0.32
N SER A 38 -2.74 7.30 -1.56
CA SER A 38 -3.88 6.47 -1.93
C SER A 38 -3.56 5.65 -3.18
N GLY A 39 -4.43 4.66 -3.45
CA GLY A 39 -4.53 4.09 -4.79
C GLY A 39 -4.88 5.18 -5.81
N VAL A 40 -4.36 5.02 -7.02
CA VAL A 40 -4.50 6.00 -8.09
C VAL A 40 -5.62 5.59 -9.04
N SER A 41 -6.63 6.44 -9.19
CA SER A 41 -7.84 6.17 -9.97
C SER A 41 -7.75 6.56 -11.45
N GLU A 42 -6.71 7.26 -11.86
CA GLU A 42 -6.53 7.65 -13.26
C GLU A 42 -5.89 6.51 -14.07
N THR A 43 -6.45 6.26 -15.25
CA THR A 43 -5.76 5.55 -16.32
C THR A 43 -5.18 6.57 -17.26
N VAL A 44 -3.87 6.54 -17.45
CA VAL A 44 -3.12 7.48 -18.29
C VAL A 44 -2.54 6.77 -19.49
N VAL A 45 -2.20 7.53 -20.52
CA VAL A 45 -1.55 7.02 -21.71
C VAL A 45 -0.36 7.91 -22.09
N LEU A 46 0.77 7.27 -22.38
CA LEU A 46 1.93 7.91 -22.99
C LEU A 46 1.94 7.56 -24.48
N ASN A 47 1.84 8.57 -25.34
CA ASN A 47 2.18 8.37 -26.74
C ASN A 47 3.71 8.34 -26.87
N MET A 48 4.27 7.17 -27.19
CA MET A 48 5.72 6.94 -27.18
C MET A 48 6.45 7.64 -28.33
N SER A 49 5.76 8.01 -29.41
CA SER A 49 6.33 8.76 -30.54
C SER A 49 6.52 10.24 -30.24
N THR A 50 5.60 10.82 -29.46
CA THR A 50 5.59 12.26 -29.11
C THR A 50 6.03 12.53 -27.67
N LEU A 51 6.12 11.49 -26.85
CA LEU A 51 6.34 11.55 -25.41
C LEU A 51 5.33 12.45 -24.67
N GLY A 52 4.11 12.49 -25.20
CA GLY A 52 2.97 13.21 -24.64
C GLY A 52 2.11 12.33 -23.74
N TRP A 53 1.82 12.80 -22.54
CA TRP A 53 0.89 12.19 -21.60
C TRP A 53 -0.51 12.77 -21.74
N SER A 54 -1.51 11.90 -21.60
CA SER A 54 -2.91 12.29 -21.43
C SER A 54 -3.66 11.34 -20.49
N THR A 55 -4.71 11.87 -19.86
CA THR A 55 -5.63 11.07 -19.05
C THR A 55 -6.70 10.44 -19.93
N VAL A 56 -6.85 9.12 -19.86
CA VAL A 56 -7.87 8.36 -20.62
C VAL A 56 -9.19 8.36 -19.86
N THR A 57 -9.14 8.06 -18.57
CA THR A 57 -10.32 8.02 -17.70
C THR A 57 -9.93 8.15 -16.24
N ILE A 58 -10.86 8.66 -15.43
CA ILE A 58 -10.73 8.75 -13.97
C ILE A 58 -11.94 8.07 -13.37
N VAL A 59 -11.70 7.02 -12.59
CA VAL A 59 -12.78 6.32 -11.88
C VAL A 59 -13.02 6.94 -10.50
N GLN A 60 -14.27 7.27 -10.20
CA GLN A 60 -14.67 7.89 -8.93
C GLN A 60 -14.92 6.82 -7.85
N GLY A 61 -14.52 7.11 -6.61
CA GLY A 61 -14.75 6.24 -5.45
C GLY A 61 -13.66 5.18 -5.21
N ARG A 62 -13.92 4.29 -4.23
CA ARG A 62 -12.99 3.21 -3.84
C ARG A 62 -13.20 1.98 -4.73
N VAL A 63 -12.67 2.05 -5.95
CA VAL A 63 -12.82 1.00 -6.96
C VAL A 63 -11.57 0.12 -7.06
N PRO A 64 -11.69 -1.14 -7.52
CA PRO A 64 -10.55 -2.04 -7.70
C PRO A 64 -9.46 -1.53 -8.64
N LEU A 65 -9.82 -0.69 -9.62
CA LEU A 65 -8.84 -0.07 -10.53
C LEU A 65 -7.86 0.86 -9.80
N ALA A 66 -8.27 1.46 -8.69
CA ALA A 66 -7.40 2.25 -7.82
C ALA A 66 -6.66 1.35 -6.83
N SER A 67 -5.94 0.35 -7.35
CA SER A 67 -5.20 -0.65 -6.56
C SER A 67 -3.76 -0.78 -7.02
N GLU A 68 -2.91 -1.23 -6.10
CA GLU A 68 -1.54 -1.65 -6.40
C GLU A 68 -1.51 -3.14 -6.78
N GLY A 69 -0.59 -3.53 -7.66
CA GLY A 69 -0.34 -4.93 -8.01
C GLY A 69 -1.43 -5.58 -8.85
N LEU A 70 -2.24 -4.80 -9.58
CA LEU A 70 -3.19 -5.34 -10.55
C LEU A 70 -2.46 -5.85 -11.80
N SER A 71 -3.12 -6.72 -12.55
CA SER A 71 -2.68 -7.14 -13.90
C SER A 71 -3.50 -6.40 -14.95
N LEU A 72 -2.87 -6.02 -16.07
CA LEU A 72 -3.51 -5.40 -17.21
C LEU A 72 -3.06 -6.12 -18.48
N VAL A 73 -4.01 -6.61 -19.27
CA VAL A 73 -3.74 -7.34 -20.50
C VAL A 73 -4.51 -6.73 -21.67
N LEU A 74 -3.91 -6.80 -22.86
CA LEU A 74 -4.57 -6.48 -24.11
C LEU A 74 -5.21 -7.74 -24.66
N CYS A 75 -6.51 -7.69 -24.93
CA CYS A 75 -7.26 -8.73 -25.60
C CYS A 75 -7.91 -8.16 -26.86
N SER A 76 -8.18 -9.02 -27.85
CA SER A 76 -9.02 -8.65 -28.98
C SER A 76 -10.36 -9.38 -28.85
N TYR A 77 -11.47 -8.64 -28.95
CA TYR A 77 -12.82 -9.20 -28.91
C TYR A 77 -13.66 -8.54 -29.99
N ASN A 78 -14.29 -9.36 -30.85
CA ASN A 78 -15.05 -8.89 -32.02
C ASN A 78 -14.26 -7.94 -32.95
N GLY A 79 -12.94 -8.12 -33.06
CA GLY A 79 -12.07 -7.27 -33.88
C GLY A 79 -11.72 -5.92 -33.26
N GLU A 80 -12.14 -5.66 -32.02
CA GLU A 80 -11.76 -4.47 -31.25
C GLU A 80 -10.69 -4.82 -30.20
N ASP A 81 -9.72 -3.94 -30.03
CA ASP A 81 -8.79 -4.00 -28.91
C ASP A 81 -9.52 -3.63 -27.61
N ILE A 82 -9.36 -4.44 -26.58
CA ILE A 82 -9.90 -4.23 -25.24
C ILE A 82 -8.80 -4.44 -24.20
N LEU A 83 -8.77 -3.59 -23.19
CA LEU A 83 -7.88 -3.72 -22.05
C LEU A 83 -8.66 -4.39 -20.93
N VAL A 84 -8.14 -5.49 -20.40
CA VAL A 84 -8.76 -6.23 -19.29
C VAL A 84 -7.85 -6.14 -18.09
N SER A 85 -8.39 -5.71 -16.95
CA SER A 85 -7.68 -5.71 -15.68
C SER A 85 -8.26 -6.71 -14.69
N PHE A 86 -7.38 -7.28 -13.86
CA PHE A 86 -7.74 -8.25 -12.82
C PHE A 86 -6.81 -8.12 -11.62
N GLY A 87 -7.35 -8.36 -10.43
CA GLY A 87 -6.56 -8.42 -9.21
C GLY A 87 -6.34 -7.05 -8.56
N GLY A 88 -5.23 -6.95 -7.82
CA GLY A 88 -4.83 -5.74 -7.11
C GLY A 88 -5.23 -5.73 -5.63
N TYR A 89 -4.62 -4.78 -4.92
CA TYR A 89 -4.82 -4.53 -3.50
C TYR A 89 -4.97 -3.02 -3.22
N ASN A 90 -6.07 -2.64 -2.58
CA ASN A 90 -6.31 -1.27 -2.09
C ASN A 90 -6.70 -1.25 -0.59
N GLY A 91 -6.14 -2.18 0.18
CA GLY A 91 -6.56 -2.53 1.54
C GLY A 91 -7.40 -3.81 1.62
N ARG A 92 -7.80 -4.35 0.46
CA ARG A 92 -8.46 -5.64 0.28
C ARG A 92 -8.10 -6.18 -1.10
N TYR A 93 -7.90 -7.48 -1.20
CA TYR A 93 -7.68 -8.14 -2.50
C TYR A 93 -8.96 -8.05 -3.34
N SER A 94 -8.81 -7.81 -4.64
CA SER A 94 -9.92 -7.83 -5.59
C SER A 94 -9.85 -9.03 -6.52
N ASN A 95 -11.00 -9.62 -6.80
CA ASN A 95 -11.22 -10.60 -7.85
C ASN A 95 -12.12 -10.04 -8.98
N GLU A 96 -12.36 -8.74 -8.99
CA GLU A 96 -13.17 -8.07 -10.01
C GLU A 96 -12.38 -7.95 -11.31
N VAL A 97 -13.08 -8.13 -12.43
CA VAL A 97 -12.54 -7.97 -13.78
C VAL A 97 -13.09 -6.67 -14.36
N ASN A 98 -12.21 -5.77 -14.78
CA ASN A 98 -12.62 -4.51 -15.43
C ASN A 98 -12.18 -4.51 -16.89
N VAL A 99 -12.98 -3.90 -17.75
CA VAL A 99 -12.70 -3.82 -19.19
C VAL A 99 -12.75 -2.37 -19.65
N LEU A 100 -11.73 -1.94 -20.38
CA LEU A 100 -11.65 -0.62 -21.01
C LEU A 100 -11.51 -0.81 -22.53
N LYS A 101 -12.39 -0.18 -23.29
CA LYS A 101 -12.25 -0.05 -24.75
C LYS A 101 -11.48 1.25 -25.05
N PRO A 102 -10.24 1.20 -25.55
CA PRO A 102 -9.47 2.39 -25.89
C PRO A 102 -10.01 3.12 -27.13
N SER A 103 -10.96 2.53 -27.87
CA SER A 103 -11.53 3.06 -29.11
C SER A 103 -12.45 4.29 -28.96
N HIS A 104 -12.65 4.83 -27.75
CA HIS A 104 -13.36 6.10 -27.59
C HIS A 104 -12.40 7.30 -27.67
N ARG A 105 -12.38 7.92 -28.85
CA ARG A 105 -11.92 9.30 -29.03
C ARG A 105 -12.81 10.22 -28.17
N SER A 106 -12.42 10.50 -26.93
CA SER A 106 -13.11 11.52 -26.14
C SER A 106 -12.81 12.89 -26.74
N THR A 107 -13.90 13.56 -27.09
CA THR A 107 -13.98 14.87 -27.70
C THR A 107 -13.04 15.87 -27.02
N LEU A 108 -12.03 16.31 -27.76
CA LEU A 108 -11.30 17.55 -27.48
C LEU A 108 -12.30 18.70 -27.46
N GLN A 109 -12.77 19.11 -26.28
CA GLN A 109 -13.12 20.50 -26.06
C GLN A 109 -11.86 21.21 -25.57
N SER A 110 -11.05 21.60 -26.54
CA SER A 110 -10.24 22.81 -26.39
C SER A 110 -11.24 23.96 -26.23
N MET A 111 -11.51 24.35 -24.98
CA MET A 111 -12.02 25.69 -24.73
C MET A 111 -10.83 26.64 -24.90
N GLU A 112 -10.64 27.11 -26.12
CA GLU A 112 -10.06 28.44 -26.31
C GLU A 112 -10.99 29.42 -25.58
N THR A 113 -10.50 29.99 -24.49
CA THR A 113 -11.12 31.16 -23.87
C THR A 113 -10.78 32.40 -24.69
N PRO A 114 -11.79 33.22 -25.02
CA PRO A 114 -11.60 34.66 -25.06
C PRO A 114 -12.26 35.27 -23.83
N VAL A 115 -11.46 36.01 -23.08
CA VAL A 115 -11.91 36.97 -22.05
C VAL A 115 -12.95 37.92 -22.66
N PRO A 116 -13.97 38.33 -21.91
CA PRO A 116 -13.94 39.74 -21.49
C PRO A 116 -14.48 40.03 -20.09
N ASP A 117 -14.02 41.19 -19.63
CA ASP A 117 -14.27 41.86 -18.36
C ASP A 117 -15.73 42.12 -18.00
N SER A 118 -15.93 42.26 -16.67
CA SER A 118 -16.77 43.28 -16.00
C SER A 118 -17.95 42.78 -15.16
N VAL A 119 -17.67 42.66 -13.86
CA VAL A 119 -18.41 43.18 -12.68
C VAL A 119 -19.94 43.34 -12.78
N SER A 120 -20.71 42.63 -11.92
CA SER A 120 -21.33 43.24 -10.71
C SER A 120 -22.44 42.39 -10.06
N ALA A 121 -22.50 42.57 -8.73
CA ALA A 121 -23.67 42.52 -7.85
C ALA A 121 -24.21 41.16 -7.35
N MET A 122 -23.64 40.82 -6.20
CA MET A 122 -24.20 40.10 -5.05
C MET A 122 -25.63 40.54 -4.68
N GLN A 123 -26.54 39.59 -4.40
CA GLN A 123 -27.61 39.75 -3.39
C GLN A 123 -28.09 38.38 -2.87
N ASN A 124 -28.04 38.26 -1.54
CA ASN A 124 -28.47 37.13 -0.73
C ASN A 124 -29.99 37.10 -0.54
N ALA A 125 -30.55 35.89 -0.35
CA ALA A 125 -31.30 35.47 0.85
C ALA A 125 -32.44 34.47 0.53
N THR A 126 -32.24 33.25 1.03
CA THR A 126 -33.16 32.39 1.80
C THR A 126 -34.68 32.65 1.70
N ASN A 127 -35.46 31.62 1.30
CA ASN A 127 -36.52 31.01 2.13
C ASN A 127 -37.27 29.84 1.44
N ALA A 128 -37.31 28.71 2.17
CA ALA A 128 -38.41 27.77 2.43
C ALA A 128 -39.43 27.37 1.33
N THR A 129 -39.37 26.07 0.99
CA THR A 129 -40.46 25.07 1.01
C THR A 129 -41.90 25.48 0.68
N ARG A 130 -42.46 24.88 -0.39
CA ARG A 130 -43.72 24.10 -0.36
C ARG A 130 -44.06 23.52 -1.74
N ASP A 131 -44.39 22.23 -1.74
CA ASP A 131 -45.13 21.51 -2.77
C ASP A 131 -46.52 22.12 -2.99
N LEU A 132 -47.02 22.13 -4.23
CA LEU A 132 -48.32 21.58 -4.64
C LEU A 132 -48.50 21.63 -6.17
N GLU A 133 -49.22 20.65 -6.68
CA GLU A 133 -49.51 20.29 -8.07
C GLU A 133 -50.26 21.34 -8.93
N SER A 134 -50.21 21.04 -10.24
CA SER A 134 -51.26 21.13 -11.27
C SER A 134 -51.21 22.23 -12.35
N ASP A 135 -51.51 21.73 -13.56
CA ASP A 135 -52.13 22.35 -14.74
C ASP A 135 -51.31 23.11 -15.79
N VAL A 136 -50.92 22.33 -16.82
CA VAL A 136 -51.45 22.33 -18.20
C VAL A 136 -51.44 23.62 -19.05
N ALA A 137 -50.98 23.40 -20.30
CA ALA A 137 -51.13 24.15 -21.56
C ALA A 137 -49.92 25.06 -21.91
N THR A 138 -49.27 24.97 -23.05
CA THR A 138 -49.82 24.94 -24.43
C THR A 138 -48.70 24.69 -25.47
N VAL A 139 -49.07 24.02 -26.59
CA VAL A 139 -48.65 24.29 -28.00
C VAL A 139 -47.20 23.83 -28.38
N GLN A 140 -46.90 23.07 -29.44
CA GLN A 140 -47.35 23.17 -30.84
C GLN A 140 -47.07 21.90 -31.70
N GLU A 141 -48.09 21.54 -32.49
CA GLU A 141 -48.12 21.05 -33.89
C GLU A 141 -47.05 20.11 -34.49
N GLY A 142 -47.53 18.93 -34.93
CA GLY A 142 -46.90 18.07 -35.92
C GLY A 142 -47.96 17.28 -36.71
N LYS A 143 -48.32 17.79 -37.88
CA LYS A 143 -49.33 17.33 -38.85
C LYS A 143 -49.00 15.94 -39.43
N ILE A 144 -49.89 14.95 -39.30
CA ILE A 144 -49.83 13.69 -40.07
C ILE A 144 -51.11 13.56 -40.90
N ARG A 145 -50.93 13.31 -42.20
CA ARG A 145 -51.98 13.17 -43.21
C ARG A 145 -52.59 11.78 -43.15
N GLU A 146 -53.92 11.74 -43.14
CA GLU A 146 -54.77 10.56 -43.27
C GLU A 146 -54.60 9.93 -44.67
N ILE A 147 -54.26 8.64 -44.72
CA ILE A 147 -54.27 7.84 -45.95
C ILE A 147 -55.46 6.89 -45.83
N VAL A 148 -56.48 7.15 -46.66
CA VAL A 148 -57.60 6.26 -46.95
C VAL A 148 -57.06 5.05 -47.71
N VAL A 149 -57.39 3.84 -47.27
CA VAL A 149 -57.18 2.63 -48.05
C VAL A 149 -58.50 1.87 -48.11
N ASP A 150 -58.98 1.71 -49.34
CA ASP A 150 -60.21 1.02 -49.70
C ASP A 150 -60.18 -0.48 -49.38
N ASN A 151 -61.39 -0.97 -49.10
CA ASN A 151 -61.80 -2.30 -48.72
C ASN A 151 -61.70 -3.32 -49.88
N ILE A 152 -60.85 -4.35 -49.78
CA ILE A 152 -60.87 -5.54 -50.64
C ILE A 152 -60.57 -6.82 -49.82
N GLU A 153 -61.59 -7.69 -49.75
CA GLU A 153 -61.63 -9.16 -49.59
C GLU A 153 -61.06 -9.88 -48.34
N SER A 154 -61.75 -10.96 -47.97
CA SER A 154 -61.67 -11.71 -46.70
C SER A 154 -61.00 -13.09 -46.85
N GLU A 155 -60.42 -13.59 -45.72
CA GLU A 155 -59.93 -14.95 -45.34
C GLU A 155 -58.39 -15.17 -45.26
N PRO A 156 -57.87 -16.07 -44.38
CA PRO A 156 -58.16 -16.33 -42.97
C PRO A 156 -56.90 -16.08 -42.10
N MET A 157 -56.90 -15.06 -41.23
CA MET A 157 -55.73 -14.71 -40.40
C MET A 157 -55.82 -15.15 -38.93
N VAL A 158 -56.92 -15.77 -38.50
CA VAL A 158 -57.20 -16.06 -37.08
C VAL A 158 -56.28 -17.16 -36.51
N ASN A 159 -56.09 -18.27 -37.23
CA ASN A 159 -55.28 -19.41 -36.74
C ASN A 159 -53.79 -19.08 -36.58
N LYS A 160 -53.26 -18.14 -37.37
CA LYS A 160 -51.84 -17.78 -37.37
C LYS A 160 -51.47 -16.91 -36.17
N VAL A 161 -52.42 -16.10 -35.69
CA VAL A 161 -52.24 -15.21 -34.53
C VAL A 161 -52.28 -16.03 -33.23
N GLU A 162 -53.17 -17.00 -33.13
CA GLU A 162 -53.25 -17.91 -31.97
C GLU A 162 -51.98 -18.77 -31.82
N GLU A 163 -51.48 -19.37 -32.91
CA GLU A 163 -50.20 -20.11 -32.88
C GLU A 163 -49.00 -19.25 -32.43
N THR A 164 -48.97 -17.98 -32.84
CA THR A 164 -47.89 -17.06 -32.42
C THR A 164 -48.00 -16.65 -30.95
N SER A 165 -49.22 -16.47 -30.44
CA SER A 165 -49.48 -16.14 -29.04
C SER A 165 -49.13 -17.29 -28.11
N GLU A 166 -49.47 -18.52 -28.50
CA GLU A 166 -49.11 -19.74 -27.76
C GLU A 166 -47.60 -19.96 -27.70
N ARG A 167 -46.87 -19.72 -28.80
CA ARG A 167 -45.40 -19.77 -28.82
C ARG A 167 -44.77 -18.73 -27.89
N LEU A 168 -45.29 -17.51 -27.87
CA LEU A 168 -44.81 -16.46 -26.96
C LEU A 168 -45.06 -16.81 -25.50
N LEU A 169 -46.25 -17.36 -25.17
CA LEU A 169 -46.57 -17.82 -23.82
C LEU A 169 -45.67 -18.97 -23.37
N ALA A 170 -45.36 -19.91 -24.27
CA ALA A 170 -44.42 -21.00 -23.98
C ALA A 170 -43.00 -20.49 -23.71
N ALA A 171 -42.52 -19.53 -24.52
CA ALA A 171 -41.22 -18.90 -24.34
C ALA A 171 -41.12 -18.15 -23.00
N LEU A 172 -42.14 -17.35 -22.67
CA LEU A 172 -42.22 -16.62 -21.40
C LEU A 172 -42.27 -17.57 -20.19
N LYS A 173 -42.94 -18.72 -20.32
CA LYS A 173 -43.01 -19.72 -19.24
C LYS A 173 -41.65 -20.40 -19.01
N ALA A 174 -40.92 -20.71 -20.08
CA ALA A 174 -39.55 -21.25 -19.99
C ALA A 174 -38.60 -20.23 -19.36
N GLU A 175 -38.64 -18.96 -19.81
CA GLU A 175 -37.84 -17.88 -19.23
C GLU A 175 -38.15 -17.66 -17.75
N LYS A 176 -39.42 -17.73 -17.36
CA LYS A 176 -39.82 -17.66 -15.95
C LYS A 176 -39.20 -18.79 -15.12
N GLU A 177 -39.23 -20.02 -15.62
CA GLU A 177 -38.66 -21.18 -14.92
C GLU A 177 -37.13 -21.07 -14.79
N ASP A 178 -36.45 -20.60 -15.84
CA ASP A 178 -35.00 -20.31 -15.82
C ASP A 178 -34.66 -19.20 -14.80
N LEU A 179 -35.45 -18.14 -14.75
CA LEU A 179 -35.29 -17.06 -13.76
C LEU A 179 -35.54 -17.54 -12.33
N GLU A 180 -36.56 -18.37 -12.10
CA GLU A 180 -36.85 -18.95 -10.79
C GLU A 180 -35.71 -19.87 -10.31
N SER A 181 -35.14 -20.68 -11.22
CA SER A 181 -33.99 -21.52 -10.92
C SER A 181 -32.75 -20.68 -10.57
N SER A 182 -32.49 -19.62 -11.33
CA SER A 182 -31.38 -18.69 -11.10
C SER A 182 -31.52 -17.97 -9.77
N LEU A 183 -32.72 -17.48 -9.45
CA LEU A 183 -33.03 -16.86 -8.16
C LEU A 183 -32.81 -17.82 -6.98
N SER A 184 -33.17 -19.11 -7.14
CA SER A 184 -32.96 -20.11 -6.09
C SER A 184 -31.47 -20.35 -5.81
N LYS A 185 -30.65 -20.41 -6.86
CA LYS A 185 -29.19 -20.57 -6.77
C LYS A 185 -28.55 -19.35 -6.11
N GLU A 186 -28.97 -18.15 -6.48
CA GLU A 186 -28.43 -16.91 -5.94
C GLU A 186 -28.80 -16.71 -4.46
N LYS A 187 -30.01 -17.14 -4.05
CA LYS A 187 -30.40 -17.21 -2.63
C LYS A 187 -29.49 -18.16 -1.83
N LEU A 188 -29.17 -19.33 -2.38
CA LEU A 188 -28.27 -20.29 -1.73
C LEU A 188 -26.86 -19.71 -1.61
N GLN A 189 -26.34 -19.08 -2.66
CA GLN A 189 -25.04 -18.40 -2.62
C GLN A 189 -25.02 -17.26 -1.60
N THR A 190 -26.11 -16.49 -1.50
CA THR A 190 -26.24 -15.43 -0.49
C THR A 190 -26.19 -15.99 0.93
N LEU A 191 -26.83 -17.13 1.19
CA LEU A 191 -26.75 -17.80 2.49
C LEU A 191 -25.34 -18.29 2.80
N GLN A 192 -24.66 -18.89 1.82
CA GLN A 192 -23.28 -19.34 1.98
C GLN A 192 -22.34 -18.17 2.30
N LEU A 193 -22.43 -17.08 1.54
CA LEU A 193 -21.62 -15.89 1.76
C LEU A 193 -21.88 -15.26 3.14
N LYS A 194 -23.13 -15.30 3.62
CA LYS A 194 -23.45 -14.85 4.99
C LYS A 194 -22.79 -15.72 6.05
N GLN A 195 -22.81 -17.04 5.88
CA GLN A 195 -22.11 -17.94 6.81
C GLN A 195 -20.60 -17.69 6.80
N ASP A 196 -19.99 -17.60 5.62
CA ASP A 196 -18.56 -17.34 5.47
C ASP A 196 -18.18 -15.98 6.07
N LEU A 197 -19.05 -14.96 5.95
CA LEU A 197 -18.87 -13.66 6.59
C LEU A 197 -18.85 -13.79 8.12
N THR A 198 -19.81 -14.51 8.71
CA THR A 198 -19.84 -14.71 10.18
C THR A 198 -18.62 -15.50 10.68
N ASP A 199 -18.18 -16.51 9.92
CA ASP A 199 -16.99 -17.28 10.26
C ASP A 199 -15.71 -16.43 10.11
N ALA A 200 -15.66 -15.51 9.15
CA ALA A 200 -14.56 -14.56 9.00
C ALA A 200 -14.54 -13.52 10.13
N GLU A 201 -15.71 -13.01 10.53
CA GLU A 201 -15.85 -12.08 11.65
C GLU A 201 -15.36 -12.69 12.96
N THR A 202 -15.78 -13.92 13.28
CA THR A 202 -15.32 -14.62 14.50
C THR A 202 -13.81 -14.82 14.50
N ARG A 203 -13.22 -15.32 13.41
CA ARG A 203 -11.76 -15.44 13.26
C ARG A 203 -11.05 -14.11 13.43
N ASN A 204 -11.61 -13.03 12.90
CA ASN A 204 -11.03 -11.69 13.06
C ASN A 204 -11.03 -11.27 14.53
N THR A 205 -12.12 -11.51 15.27
CA THR A 205 -12.16 -11.21 16.72
C THR A 205 -11.14 -12.01 17.52
N ASP A 206 -10.87 -13.27 17.15
CA ASP A 206 -9.89 -14.11 17.85
C ASP A 206 -8.46 -13.67 17.54
N LEU A 207 -8.14 -13.34 16.28
CA LEU A 207 -6.85 -12.76 15.91
C LEU A 207 -6.59 -11.43 16.64
N TYR A 208 -7.62 -10.59 16.83
CA TYR A 208 -7.49 -9.38 17.62
C TYR A 208 -7.11 -9.66 19.08
N LYS A 209 -7.70 -10.70 19.71
CA LYS A 209 -7.35 -11.10 21.07
C LYS A 209 -5.92 -11.63 21.15
N GLU A 210 -5.50 -12.46 20.19
CA GLU A 210 -4.13 -12.96 20.11
C GLU A 210 -3.13 -11.82 19.94
N LEU A 211 -3.42 -10.85 19.07
CA LEU A 211 -2.57 -9.68 18.86
C LEU A 211 -2.43 -8.84 20.14
N GLN A 212 -3.48 -8.68 20.93
CA GLN A 212 -3.39 -8.01 22.24
C GLN A 212 -2.56 -8.82 23.25
N SER A 213 -2.72 -10.14 23.27
CA SER A 213 -1.89 -11.03 24.11
C SER A 213 -0.40 -10.93 23.76
N VAL A 214 -0.06 -10.98 22.47
CA VAL A 214 1.33 -10.86 21.98
C VAL A 214 1.91 -9.48 22.29
N ARG A 215 1.12 -8.40 22.17
CA ARG A 215 1.56 -7.06 22.58
C ARG A 215 1.86 -6.99 24.08
N GLY A 216 1.04 -7.63 24.92
CA GLY A 216 1.29 -7.74 26.36
C GLY A 216 2.58 -8.50 26.67
N GLN A 217 2.80 -9.64 26.00
CA GLN A 217 4.04 -10.41 26.12
C GLN A 217 5.26 -9.60 25.68
N LEU A 218 5.17 -8.88 24.57
CA LEU A 218 6.24 -8.02 24.08
C LEU A 218 6.60 -6.95 25.11
N ALA A 219 5.61 -6.28 25.72
CA ALA A 219 5.86 -5.29 26.78
C ALA A 219 6.54 -5.90 28.02
N SER A 220 6.19 -7.14 28.38
CA SER A 220 6.83 -7.86 29.48
C SER A 220 8.29 -8.22 29.18
N GLU A 221 8.59 -8.68 27.96
CA GLU A 221 9.97 -8.99 27.54
C GLU A 221 10.81 -7.73 27.35
N GLN A 222 10.23 -6.63 26.87
CA GLN A 222 10.91 -5.33 26.83
C GLN A 222 11.31 -4.86 28.23
N SER A 223 10.42 -5.00 29.21
CA SER A 223 10.71 -4.68 30.61
C SER A 223 11.81 -5.59 31.17
N ARG A 224 11.78 -6.88 30.82
CA ARG A 224 12.81 -7.85 31.23
C ARG A 224 14.17 -7.54 30.61
N CYS A 225 14.23 -7.21 29.32
CA CYS A 225 15.46 -6.80 28.64
C CYS A 225 16.04 -5.55 29.27
N PHE A 226 15.21 -4.52 29.52
CA PHE A 226 15.68 -3.31 30.19
C PHE A 226 16.28 -3.60 31.57
N LYS A 227 15.65 -4.49 32.35
CA LYS A 227 16.18 -4.87 33.67
C LYS A 227 17.54 -5.57 33.55
N LEU A 228 17.69 -6.49 32.60
CA LEU A 228 18.95 -7.17 32.32
C LEU A 228 20.04 -6.21 31.84
N GLU A 229 19.69 -5.21 31.02
CA GLU A 229 20.64 -4.18 30.57
C GLU A 229 21.20 -3.37 31.75
N VAL A 230 20.35 -2.99 32.70
CA VAL A 230 20.76 -2.32 33.93
C VAL A 230 21.69 -3.21 34.76
N ASP A 231 21.32 -4.48 34.96
CA ASP A 231 22.15 -5.42 35.74
C ASP A 231 23.52 -5.67 35.07
N VAL A 232 23.56 -5.75 33.74
CA VAL A 232 24.82 -5.85 32.98
C VAL A 232 25.67 -4.59 33.16
N ALA A 233 25.07 -3.40 33.15
CA ALA A 233 25.80 -2.15 33.39
C ALA A 233 26.40 -2.10 34.81
N GLU A 234 25.65 -2.50 35.83
CA GLU A 234 26.14 -2.60 37.20
C GLU A 234 27.30 -3.59 37.35
N LEU A 235 27.19 -4.76 36.71
CA LEU A 235 28.26 -5.76 36.71
C LEU A 235 29.53 -5.26 36.02
N ARG A 236 29.38 -4.53 34.90
CA ARG A 236 30.52 -3.88 34.22
C ARG A 236 31.20 -2.85 35.12
N GLN A 237 30.43 -2.04 35.84
CA GLN A 237 30.99 -1.08 36.80
C GLN A 237 31.76 -1.79 37.93
N LYS A 238 31.18 -2.85 38.51
CA LYS A 238 31.85 -3.65 39.54
C LYS A 238 33.13 -4.31 39.04
N LEU A 239 33.15 -4.75 37.79
CA LEU A 239 34.36 -5.32 37.19
C LEU A 239 35.47 -4.26 37.09
N GLN A 240 35.13 -3.05 36.65
CA GLN A 240 36.08 -1.95 36.54
C GLN A 240 36.67 -1.55 37.90
N THR A 241 35.87 -1.54 38.97
CA THR A 241 36.38 -1.24 40.33
C THR A 241 37.25 -2.35 40.89
N LEU A 242 36.95 -3.62 40.58
CA LEU A 242 37.82 -4.74 40.95
C LEU A 242 39.17 -4.67 40.23
N GLU A 243 39.18 -4.27 38.96
CA GLU A 243 40.43 -4.07 38.20
C GLU A 243 41.29 -2.95 38.79
N SER A 244 40.69 -1.83 39.24
CA SER A 244 41.45 -0.76 39.89
C SER A 244 42.01 -1.19 41.24
N LEU A 245 41.21 -1.86 42.08
CA LEU A 245 41.63 -2.41 43.36
C LEU A 245 42.78 -3.42 43.20
N LYS A 246 42.74 -4.27 42.16
CA LYS A 246 43.82 -5.20 41.85
C LYS A 246 45.13 -4.46 41.54
N LYS A 247 45.08 -3.40 40.72
CA LYS A 247 46.27 -2.59 40.40
C LYS A 247 46.85 -1.92 41.64
N GLU A 248 46.01 -1.38 42.54
CA GLU A 248 46.44 -0.80 43.81
C GLU A 248 47.09 -1.85 44.72
N LEU A 249 46.49 -3.03 44.84
CA LEU A 249 47.02 -4.13 45.64
C LEU A 249 48.39 -4.58 45.14
N GLU A 250 48.56 -4.73 43.82
CA GLU A 250 49.86 -5.05 43.22
C GLU A 250 50.90 -3.96 43.50
N LEU A 251 50.51 -2.68 43.49
CA LEU A 251 51.41 -1.57 43.81
C LEU A 251 51.83 -1.60 45.28
N LEU A 252 50.89 -1.83 46.20
CA LEU A 252 51.17 -1.98 47.63
C LEU A 252 52.07 -3.19 47.91
N GLN A 253 51.85 -4.31 47.22
CA GLN A 253 52.74 -5.48 47.33
C GLN A 253 54.17 -5.16 46.88
N ARG A 254 54.35 -4.43 45.78
CA ARG A 254 55.68 -3.98 45.31
C ARG A 254 56.33 -3.04 46.32
N GLN A 255 55.59 -2.06 46.86
CA GLN A 255 56.10 -1.15 47.89
C GLN A 255 56.50 -1.88 49.17
N LYS A 256 55.69 -2.86 49.61
CA LYS A 256 56.01 -3.70 50.76
C LYS A 256 57.30 -4.48 50.53
N ALA A 257 57.44 -5.16 49.39
CA ALA A 257 58.65 -5.93 49.06
C ALA A 257 59.90 -5.05 49.03
N ALA A 258 59.83 -3.85 48.45
CA ALA A 258 60.93 -2.90 48.43
C ALA A 258 61.31 -2.39 49.83
N SER A 259 60.32 -2.10 50.69
CA SER A 259 60.60 -1.64 52.06
C SER A 259 61.19 -2.74 52.94
N GLU A 260 60.74 -3.99 52.79
CA GLU A 260 61.33 -5.16 53.46
C GLU A 260 62.78 -5.41 53.01
N GLN A 261 63.07 -5.27 51.72
CA GLN A 261 64.45 -5.34 51.19
C GLN A 261 65.33 -4.23 51.77
N ALA A 262 64.88 -2.98 51.74
CA ALA A 262 65.61 -1.85 52.31
C ALA A 262 65.88 -2.02 53.82
N LEU A 263 64.92 -2.54 54.57
CA LEU A 263 65.08 -2.85 56.00
C LEU A 263 66.15 -3.93 56.21
N ASN A 264 66.13 -4.99 55.40
CA ASN A 264 67.10 -6.09 55.47
C ASN A 264 68.51 -5.63 55.09
N GLU A 265 68.65 -4.78 54.07
CA GLU A 265 69.92 -4.14 53.71
C GLU A 265 70.44 -3.25 54.84
N ARG A 266 69.57 -2.44 55.45
CA ARG A 266 69.94 -1.59 56.59
C ARG A 266 70.39 -2.42 57.80
N ARG A 267 69.73 -3.55 58.09
CA ARG A 267 70.17 -4.52 59.12
C ARG A 267 71.51 -5.14 58.79
N ARG A 268 71.78 -5.46 57.52
CA ARG A 268 73.08 -5.97 57.06
C ARG A 268 74.18 -4.91 57.20
N GLN A 269 73.90 -3.66 56.86
CA GLN A 269 74.85 -2.56 57.03
C GLN A 269 75.13 -2.24 58.50
N SER A 270 74.11 -2.28 59.37
CA SER A 270 74.28 -2.06 60.81
C SER A 270 75.00 -3.22 61.52
N SER A 271 74.88 -4.45 61.00
CA SER A 271 75.61 -5.63 61.51
C SER A 271 77.00 -5.82 60.88
N GLY A 272 77.24 -5.25 59.71
CA GLY A 272 78.54 -5.29 59.01
C GLY A 272 79.57 -4.28 59.54
N GLY A 273 79.15 -3.22 60.24
CA GLY A 273 80.06 -2.20 60.79
C GLY A 273 80.88 -2.66 62.02
N VAL A 274 80.46 -3.73 62.71
CA VAL A 274 81.07 -4.16 63.98
C VAL A 274 82.13 -5.26 63.78
N TRP A 275 82.15 -5.96 62.65
CA TRP A 275 83.08 -7.08 62.41
C TRP A 275 84.26 -6.74 61.48
N GLY A 276 84.28 -5.55 60.86
CA GLY A 276 85.32 -5.14 59.91
C GLY A 276 86.70 -4.78 60.50
N TRP A 277 86.83 -4.69 61.83
CA TRP A 277 88.09 -4.34 62.49
C TRP A 277 88.88 -5.54 63.07
N ILE A 278 88.38 -6.77 62.91
CA ILE A 278 88.97 -7.97 63.56
C ILE A 278 89.70 -8.90 62.58
N ALA A 279 89.42 -8.84 61.28
CA ALA A 279 90.15 -9.62 60.28
C ALA A 279 91.29 -8.77 59.69
N GLY A 280 92.52 -9.07 60.11
CA GLY A 280 93.72 -8.33 59.74
C GLY A 280 93.95 -8.20 58.24
N THR A 281 94.34 -7.00 57.82
CA THR A 281 95.09 -6.73 56.60
C THR A 281 96.37 -7.58 56.57
N PRO A 282 96.65 -8.37 55.52
CA PRO A 282 98.02 -8.78 55.24
C PRO A 282 98.77 -7.58 54.61
N PRO A 283 100.10 -7.48 54.83
CA PRO A 283 100.85 -6.31 54.44
C PRO A 283 101.11 -6.25 52.94
N ASN A 284 101.26 -5.02 52.45
CA ASN A 284 101.92 -4.66 51.21
C ASN A 284 103.29 -5.35 51.12
N GLN A 285 103.54 -6.09 50.05
CA GLN A 285 104.89 -6.29 49.51
C GLN A 285 104.89 -5.82 48.06
N GLN A 286 105.46 -4.63 47.85
CA GLN A 286 106.24 -4.35 46.66
C GLN A 286 107.42 -5.32 46.65
N ASP A 287 107.71 -5.94 45.50
CA ASP A 287 109.06 -6.00 44.95
C ASP A 287 109.04 -6.51 43.50
N ASP A 288 110.04 -6.02 42.79
CA ASP A 288 110.25 -5.96 41.35
C ASP A 288 110.51 -7.29 40.61
N ALA A 289 110.42 -7.17 39.26
CA ALA A 289 110.90 -8.03 38.16
C ALA A 289 109.87 -8.93 37.46
#